data_AF-A0A2I9DUK0-F1
#
_entry.id   AF-A0A2I9DUK0-F1
#
_cell.length_a   1.000
_cell.length_b   1.000
_cell.length_c   1.000
_cell.angle_alpha   90.00
_cell.angle_beta   90.00
_cell.angle_gamma   90.00
#
_symmetry.space_group_name_H-M   'P 1'
#
loop_
_entity.id
_entity.type
_entity.pdbx_description
1 polymer ?
#
loop_
_entity_poly.entity_id
_entity_poly.type
_entity_poly.pdbx_seq_one_letter_code
_entity_poly.pdbx_strand_id
1 'polypeptide(L)'
;MPLPESRPADTYFISTLAPGELTPGMVAYVSENQFDARNIPRLPYRDMTVDADAVYQGASPRLRLQVLVASTRPDCPLVPSGREGFSPALLCDGPGGGVAATETVLQPNVSTPFHLQGAELDRAARNKTLYLGVRVLEGQLTPDEWVQVKNIVVRGRL
;
A
#
# COMPACT_ATOMS: atom_id res chain seq x y z
N MET A 1 2.73 9.70 25.20
CA MET A 1 4.16 9.30 24.97
C MET A 1 4.34 9.00 23.48
N PRO A 2 5.39 9.50 22.79
CA PRO A 2 5.67 9.09 21.42
C PRO A 2 6.17 7.63 21.41
N LEU A 3 5.70 6.83 20.46
CA LEU A 3 6.14 5.44 20.31
C LEU A 3 7.56 5.33 19.74
N PRO A 4 8.23 4.19 19.96
CA PRO A 4 9.43 3.85 19.21
C PRO A 4 9.11 3.85 17.71
N GLU A 5 9.92 4.58 16.93
CA GLU A 5 9.83 4.56 15.48
C GLU A 5 9.93 3.11 14.97
N SER A 6 8.97 2.72 14.13
CA SER A 6 8.89 1.38 13.59
C SER A 6 9.15 1.43 12.08
N ARG A 7 10.22 0.80 11.61
CA ARG A 7 10.63 0.70 10.20
C ARG A 7 10.31 -0.67 9.61
N PRO A 8 9.04 -1.00 9.28
CA PRO A 8 8.74 -2.26 8.59
C PRO A 8 9.65 -2.47 7.36
N ALA A 9 9.81 -3.73 6.96
CA ALA A 9 10.56 -4.06 5.76
C ALA A 9 9.94 -3.36 4.54
N ASP A 10 10.78 -2.97 3.58
CA ASP A 10 10.32 -2.42 2.31
C ASP A 10 9.29 -3.36 1.66
N THR A 11 8.23 -2.81 1.08
CA THR A 11 7.13 -3.59 0.51
C THR A 11 6.88 -3.21 -0.95
N TYR A 12 6.60 -4.22 -1.77
CA TYR A 12 6.49 -4.01 -3.20
C TYR A 12 5.00 -4.04 -3.62
N PHE A 13 4.56 -3.02 -4.35
CA PHE A 13 3.20 -2.93 -4.92
C PHE A 13 3.28 -3.21 -6.40
N ILE A 14 3.33 -4.49 -6.70
CA ILE A 14 3.56 -4.89 -8.07
C ILE A 14 2.22 -4.91 -8.78
N SER A 15 2.12 -4.09 -9.81
CA SER A 15 1.11 -4.27 -10.85
C SER A 15 1.63 -5.27 -11.88
N THR A 16 1.96 -6.48 -11.43
CA THR A 16 2.15 -7.62 -12.35
C THR A 16 0.89 -8.46 -12.48
N LEU A 17 -0.24 -7.93 -11.99
CA LEU A 17 -1.55 -8.38 -12.45
C LEU A 17 -1.49 -8.35 -13.98
N ALA A 18 -1.86 -9.46 -14.60
CA ALA A 18 -1.70 -9.69 -16.03
C ALA A 18 -2.21 -8.48 -16.85
N PRO A 19 -1.73 -8.27 -18.09
CA PRO A 19 -2.19 -7.12 -18.88
C PRO A 19 -3.72 -7.02 -18.88
N GLY A 20 -4.26 -5.93 -18.31
CA GLY A 20 -5.70 -5.66 -18.24
C GLY A 20 -6.38 -5.87 -16.88
N GLU A 21 -5.68 -6.33 -15.85
CA GLU A 21 -6.31 -6.65 -14.54
C GLU A 21 -6.41 -5.48 -13.56
N LEU A 22 -5.60 -4.42 -13.64
CA LEU A 22 -5.80 -3.19 -12.85
C LEU A 22 -6.62 -2.17 -13.64
N THR A 23 -7.93 -2.40 -13.70
CA THR A 23 -8.84 -1.40 -14.26
C THR A 23 -8.95 -0.18 -13.32
N PRO A 24 -9.34 1.01 -13.81
CA PRO A 24 -9.50 2.20 -12.95
C PRO A 24 -10.46 2.02 -11.75
N GLY A 25 -11.30 0.98 -11.78
CA GLY A 25 -12.21 0.63 -10.69
C GLY A 25 -11.63 -0.33 -9.65
N MET A 26 -10.45 -0.90 -9.87
CA MET A 26 -9.88 -1.96 -9.04
C MET A 26 -8.79 -1.45 -8.10
N VAL A 27 -8.69 -2.09 -6.94
CA VAL A 27 -7.64 -1.82 -5.95
C VAL A 27 -6.81 -3.09 -5.75
N ALA A 28 -5.51 -2.96 -5.90
CA ALA A 28 -4.56 -4.02 -5.56
C ALA A 28 -4.02 -3.78 -4.15
N TYR A 29 -4.36 -4.67 -3.22
CA TYR A 29 -3.80 -4.69 -1.87
C TYR A 29 -2.60 -5.63 -1.80
N VAL A 30 -1.62 -5.30 -0.97
CA VAL A 30 -0.60 -6.26 -0.57
C VAL A 30 -1.27 -7.45 0.12
N SER A 31 -0.82 -8.67 -0.17
CA SER A 31 -1.39 -9.88 0.46
C SER A 31 -0.91 -10.10 1.89
N GLU A 32 0.19 -9.44 2.25
CA GLU A 32 0.87 -9.55 3.54
C GLU A 32 0.47 -8.41 4.47
N ASN A 33 0.18 -8.76 5.73
CA ASN A 33 -0.06 -7.77 6.76
C ASN A 33 1.25 -7.07 7.11
N GLN A 34 1.28 -5.76 6.88
CA GLN A 34 2.46 -4.92 7.08
C GLN A 34 2.87 -4.79 8.56
N PHE A 35 1.99 -5.20 9.48
CA PHE A 35 2.28 -5.27 10.91
C PHE A 35 2.72 -6.66 11.40
N ASP A 36 2.61 -7.74 10.61
CA ASP A 36 2.97 -9.09 11.05
C ASP A 36 4.45 -9.21 11.41
N ALA A 37 5.32 -8.41 10.79
CA ALA A 37 6.74 -8.37 11.11
C ALA A 37 7.06 -7.77 12.49
N ARG A 38 6.06 -7.27 13.26
CA ARG A 38 6.31 -6.50 14.48
C ARG A 38 5.36 -6.83 15.64
N ASN A 39 5.96 -7.03 16.81
CA ASN A 39 5.26 -7.12 18.09
C ASN A 39 4.79 -5.73 18.57
N ILE A 40 3.90 -5.07 17.82
CA ILE A 40 3.29 -3.80 18.25
C ILE A 40 2.37 -4.10 19.46
N PRO A 41 2.58 -3.45 20.63
CA PRO A 41 1.72 -3.62 21.81
C PRO A 41 0.25 -3.29 21.52
N ARG A 42 -0.71 -3.93 22.22
CA ARG A 42 -2.14 -3.59 22.09
C ARG A 42 -2.47 -2.38 22.95
N LEU A 43 -2.08 -1.20 22.49
CA LEU A 43 -2.37 0.06 23.16
C LEU A 43 -3.36 0.88 22.32
N PRO A 44 -4.10 1.83 22.93
CA PRO A 44 -5.12 2.62 22.25
C PRO A 44 -4.47 3.72 21.40
N TYR A 45 -3.73 3.31 20.38
CA TYR A 45 -3.00 4.22 19.50
C TYR A 45 -3.93 5.23 18.85
N ARG A 46 -3.42 6.46 18.75
CA ARG A 46 -4.03 7.61 18.10
C ARG A 46 -2.99 8.33 17.27
N ASP A 47 -3.46 9.11 16.31
CA ASP A 47 -2.62 9.90 15.41
C ASP A 47 -1.56 9.03 14.72
N MET A 48 -1.95 7.82 14.30
CA MET A 48 -1.07 6.94 13.54
C MET A 48 -0.75 7.57 12.19
N THR A 49 0.54 7.57 11.85
CA THR A 49 1.03 8.00 10.54
C THR A 49 1.91 6.94 9.91
N VAL A 50 1.91 6.90 8.58
CA VAL A 50 2.82 6.08 7.77
C VAL A 50 3.48 6.97 6.74
N ASP A 51 4.79 7.03 6.76
CA ASP A 51 5.62 7.72 5.76
C ASP A 51 6.32 6.67 4.90
N ALA A 52 6.32 6.81 3.58
CA ALA A 52 7.01 5.89 2.69
C ALA A 52 7.35 6.56 1.36
N ASP A 53 8.21 5.91 0.56
CA ASP A 53 8.56 6.34 -0.78
C ASP A 53 7.99 5.40 -1.83
N ALA A 54 7.22 5.94 -2.78
CA ALA A 54 6.79 5.22 -3.96
C ALA A 54 7.77 5.47 -5.13
N VAL A 55 8.19 4.41 -5.82
CA VAL A 55 8.99 4.47 -7.05
C VAL A 55 8.23 3.77 -8.16
N TYR A 56 7.90 4.49 -9.22
CA TYR A 56 7.30 3.90 -10.40
C TYR A 56 8.40 3.43 -11.38
N GLN A 57 8.34 2.17 -11.78
CA GLN A 57 9.19 1.54 -12.78
C GLN A 57 8.34 1.29 -14.01
N GLY A 58 8.46 2.15 -15.02
CA GLY A 58 7.72 2.01 -16.26
C GLY A 58 8.03 3.06 -17.30
N ALA A 59 7.32 3.00 -18.43
CA ALA A 59 7.50 3.86 -19.59
C ALA A 59 6.50 5.02 -19.65
N SER A 60 5.37 4.94 -18.92
CA SER A 60 4.39 6.05 -18.91
C SER A 60 5.01 7.30 -18.31
N PRO A 61 4.84 8.50 -18.91
CA PRO A 61 5.46 9.72 -18.40
C PRO A 61 4.93 10.13 -17.03
N ARG A 62 3.72 9.65 -16.68
CA ARG A 62 3.03 9.98 -15.43
C ARG A 62 2.09 8.85 -15.04
N LEU A 63 2.08 8.52 -13.75
CA LEU A 63 1.13 7.59 -13.14
C LEU A 63 0.52 8.23 -11.89
N ARG A 64 -0.80 8.44 -11.86
CA ARG A 64 -1.49 8.93 -10.65
C ARG A 64 -2.09 7.76 -9.91
N LEU A 65 -1.71 7.61 -8.65
CA LEU A 65 -2.19 6.56 -7.78
C LEU A 65 -2.98 7.15 -6.62
N GLN A 66 -4.01 6.42 -6.20
CA GLN A 66 -4.62 6.57 -4.89
C GLN A 66 -4.14 5.43 -4.00
N VAL A 67 -3.64 5.77 -2.82
CA VAL A 67 -3.23 4.80 -1.80
C VAL A 67 -4.37 4.62 -0.82
N LEU A 68 -4.69 3.35 -0.54
CA LEU A 68 -5.73 2.93 0.37
C LEU A 68 -5.14 2.19 1.57
N VAL A 69 -5.83 2.29 2.70
CA VAL A 69 -5.50 1.59 3.93
C VAL A 69 -6.70 0.75 4.33
N ALA A 70 -6.50 -0.54 4.59
CA ALA A 70 -7.49 -1.41 5.18
C ALA A 70 -6.98 -1.95 6.53
N SER A 71 -7.79 -1.79 7.57
CA SER A 71 -7.52 -2.31 8.92
C SER A 71 -7.88 -3.78 9.12
N THR A 72 -8.32 -4.47 8.07
CA THR A 72 -8.62 -5.90 8.03
C THR A 72 -8.16 -6.45 6.69
N ARG A 73 -7.86 -7.76 6.63
CA ARG A 73 -7.53 -8.40 5.35
C ARG A 73 -8.71 -8.25 4.38
N PRO A 74 -8.51 -7.65 3.19
CA PRO A 74 -9.55 -7.61 2.17
C PRO A 74 -10.00 -9.02 1.76
N ASP A 75 -11.31 -9.23 1.65
CA ASP A 75 -11.90 -10.49 1.17
C ASP A 75 -11.98 -10.47 -0.35
N CYS A 76 -10.81 -10.61 -0.98
CA CYS A 76 -10.63 -10.48 -2.41
C CYS A 76 -9.74 -11.61 -2.94
N PRO A 77 -9.90 -12.02 -4.21
CA PRO A 77 -9.06 -13.06 -4.79
C PRO A 77 -7.58 -12.68 -4.72
N LEU A 78 -6.76 -13.66 -4.35
CA LEU A 78 -5.31 -13.56 -4.40
C LEU A 78 -4.85 -13.83 -5.84
N VAL A 79 -4.21 -12.85 -6.46
CA VAL A 79 -3.68 -12.95 -7.81
C VAL A 79 -2.16 -13.02 -7.74
N PRO A 80 -1.53 -14.01 -8.41
CA PRO A 80 -0.08 -14.16 -8.41
C PRO A 80 0.58 -12.97 -9.09
N SER A 81 1.77 -12.62 -8.62
CA SER A 81 2.56 -11.51 -9.14
C SER A 81 3.27 -11.84 -10.47
N GLY A 82 3.13 -13.03 -11.06
CA GLY A 82 3.75 -13.35 -12.37
C GLY A 82 5.28 -13.20 -12.48
N ARG A 83 6.00 -12.80 -11.42
CA ARG A 83 7.42 -12.41 -11.43
C ARG A 83 8.13 -12.99 -10.21
N GLU A 84 9.34 -13.48 -10.42
CA GLU A 84 10.14 -14.09 -9.36
C GLU A 84 10.63 -13.04 -8.33
N GLY A 85 10.57 -13.38 -7.04
CA GLY A 85 11.03 -12.50 -5.95
C GLY A 85 10.00 -11.49 -5.44
N PHE A 86 8.73 -11.68 -5.76
CA PHE A 86 7.69 -10.67 -5.68
C PHE A 86 6.39 -11.27 -5.11
N SER A 87 5.83 -10.67 -4.05
CA SER A 87 4.64 -11.20 -3.36
C SER A 87 3.34 -11.03 -4.16
N PRO A 88 2.36 -11.95 -4.02
CA PRO A 88 1.06 -11.84 -4.67
C PRO A 88 0.22 -10.67 -4.11
N ALA A 89 -0.82 -10.27 -4.84
CA ALA A 89 -1.71 -9.18 -4.47
C ALA A 89 -3.15 -9.66 -4.27
N LEU A 90 -3.91 -8.98 -3.40
CA LEU A 90 -5.36 -9.16 -3.28
C LEU A 90 -6.04 -8.14 -4.20
N LEU A 91 -6.77 -8.60 -5.20
CA LEU A 91 -7.39 -7.73 -6.21
C LEU A 91 -8.88 -7.53 -5.90
N CYS A 92 -9.26 -6.32 -5.53
CA CYS A 92 -10.62 -5.97 -5.15
C CYS A 92 -11.31 -5.09 -6.19
N ASP A 93 -12.60 -5.34 -6.42
CA ASP A 93 -13.47 -4.37 -7.07
C ASP A 93 -13.81 -3.23 -6.11
N GLY A 94 -13.58 -1.99 -6.55
CA GLY A 94 -13.75 -0.81 -5.71
C GLY A 94 -12.79 -0.81 -4.51
N PRO A 95 -13.12 -0.11 -3.41
CA PRO A 95 -12.21 0.08 -2.29
C PRO A 95 -11.89 -1.21 -1.51
N GLY A 96 -12.61 -2.33 -1.69
CA GLY A 96 -12.27 -3.60 -1.03
C GLY A 96 -12.20 -3.53 0.51
N GLY A 97 -13.00 -2.65 1.13
CA GLY A 97 -12.99 -2.43 2.58
C GLY A 97 -11.91 -1.47 3.10
N GLY A 98 -11.02 -0.97 2.24
CA GLY A 98 -10.08 0.08 2.62
C GLY A 98 -10.59 1.50 2.39
N VAL A 99 -9.90 2.45 3.00
CA VAL A 99 -10.20 3.88 2.96
C VAL A 99 -9.08 4.59 2.19
N ALA A 100 -9.45 5.48 1.27
CA ALA A 100 -8.50 6.33 0.57
C ALA A 100 -7.76 7.21 1.58
N ALA A 101 -6.44 7.08 1.61
CA ALA A 101 -5.59 7.78 2.58
C ALA A 101 -4.82 8.94 1.94
N THR A 102 -4.33 8.77 0.70
CA THR A 102 -3.68 9.84 -0.06
C THR A 102 -3.71 9.56 -1.56
N GLU A 103 -3.33 10.57 -2.34
CA GLU A 103 -3.05 10.44 -3.76
C GLU A 103 -1.64 10.91 -4.06
N THR A 104 -0.96 10.23 -4.97
CA THR A 104 0.40 10.57 -5.38
C THR A 104 0.54 10.49 -6.89
N VAL A 105 1.39 11.35 -7.42
CA VAL A 105 1.73 11.38 -8.84
C VAL A 105 3.17 10.91 -8.97
N LEU A 106 3.37 9.78 -9.63
CA LEU A 106 4.65 9.17 -9.84
C LEU A 106 5.18 9.48 -11.24
N GLN A 107 6.50 9.65 -11.30
CA GLN A 107 7.27 9.71 -12.53
C GLN A 107 8.20 8.48 -12.59
N PRO A 108 8.51 7.96 -13.79
CA PRO A 108 9.44 6.86 -13.95
C PRO A 108 10.77 7.10 -13.24
N ASN A 109 11.21 6.11 -12.46
CA ASN A 109 12.49 6.09 -11.76
C ASN A 109 12.70 7.22 -10.74
N VAL A 110 11.66 7.97 -10.38
CA VAL A 110 11.70 9.00 -9.35
C VAL A 110 11.15 8.44 -8.05
N SER A 111 11.86 8.69 -6.94
CA SER A 111 11.38 8.37 -5.59
C SER A 111 10.46 9.49 -5.11
N THR A 112 9.18 9.18 -4.93
CA THR A 112 8.16 10.14 -4.52
C THR A 112 7.68 9.80 -3.10
N PRO A 113 7.95 10.66 -2.10
CA PRO A 113 7.48 10.43 -0.75
C PRO A 113 5.97 10.61 -0.68
N PHE A 114 5.32 9.81 0.17
CA PHE A 114 3.92 9.99 0.54
C PHE A 114 3.71 9.79 2.04
N HIS A 115 2.69 10.46 2.55
CA HIS A 115 2.31 10.45 3.95
C HIS A 115 0.85 9.97 4.07
N LEU A 116 0.62 8.99 4.94
CA LEU A 116 -0.70 8.48 5.28
C LEU A 116 -1.01 8.85 6.73
N GLN A 117 -2.22 9.33 6.95
CA GLN A 117 -2.76 9.62 8.27
C GLN A 117 -4.27 9.36 8.27
N GLY A 118 -4.84 9.08 9.45
CA GLY A 118 -6.29 9.04 9.63
C GLY A 118 -6.79 7.88 10.50
N ALA A 119 -8.08 7.91 10.79
CA ALA A 119 -8.72 6.99 11.73
C ALA A 119 -8.62 5.51 11.35
N GLU A 120 -8.46 5.21 10.05
CA GLU A 120 -8.29 3.82 9.57
C GLU A 120 -6.91 3.26 9.93
N LEU A 121 -5.86 4.09 10.02
CA LEU A 121 -4.55 3.68 10.53
C LEU A 121 -4.58 3.42 12.04
N ASP A 122 -5.31 4.24 12.80
CA ASP A 122 -5.52 3.99 14.22
C ASP A 122 -6.26 2.66 14.44
N ARG A 123 -7.24 2.36 13.57
CA ARG A 123 -7.97 1.09 13.59
C ARG A 123 -7.06 -0.08 13.21
N ALA A 124 -6.24 0.07 12.16
CA ALA A 124 -5.23 -0.91 11.75
C ALA A 124 -4.27 -1.25 12.89
N ALA A 125 -3.79 -0.24 13.62
CA ALA A 125 -2.89 -0.42 14.75
C ALA A 125 -3.55 -1.18 15.90
N ARG A 126 -4.82 -0.88 16.21
CA ARG A 126 -5.61 -1.63 17.22
C ARG A 126 -5.85 -3.07 16.81
N ASN A 127 -6.14 -3.32 15.53
CA ASN A 127 -6.40 -4.65 14.99
C ASN A 127 -5.11 -5.45 14.74
N LYS A 128 -3.94 -4.81 14.78
CA LYS A 128 -2.64 -5.34 14.36
C LYS A 128 -2.61 -5.76 12.89
N THR A 129 -3.44 -5.15 12.06
CA THR A 129 -3.57 -5.49 10.65
C THR A 129 -3.52 -4.23 9.82
N LEU A 130 -2.47 -4.09 9.02
CA LEU A 130 -2.30 -3.02 8.05
C LEU A 130 -2.16 -3.65 6.67
N TYR A 131 -3.17 -3.43 5.84
CA TYR A 131 -3.13 -3.75 4.43
C TYR A 131 -3.13 -2.45 3.65
N LEU A 132 -2.06 -2.24 2.90
CA LEU A 132 -1.95 -1.10 2.01
C LEU A 132 -2.44 -1.52 0.62
N GLY A 133 -3.15 -0.63 -0.06
CA GLY A 133 -3.63 -0.88 -1.41
C GLY A 133 -3.39 0.30 -2.32
N VAL A 134 -3.38 0.05 -3.63
CA VAL A 134 -3.21 1.07 -4.66
C VAL A 134 -4.29 0.95 -5.72
N ARG A 135 -4.74 2.11 -6.21
CA ARG A 135 -5.63 2.25 -7.35
C ARG A 135 -5.02 3.21 -8.35
N VAL A 136 -5.04 2.83 -9.62
CA VAL A 136 -4.61 3.72 -10.70
C VAL A 136 -5.76 4.67 -11.03
N LEU A 137 -5.52 5.97 -10.88
CA LEU A 137 -6.47 7.03 -11.24
C LEU A 137 -6.21 7.59 -12.65
N GLU A 138 -4.94 7.66 -13.04
CA GLU A 138 -4.48 8.18 -14.33
C GLU A 138 -3.22 7.43 -14.77
N GLY A 139 -3.10 7.18 -16.07
CA GLY A 139 -2.05 6.34 -16.65
C GLY A 139 -2.49 4.88 -16.77
N GLN A 140 -1.60 4.05 -17.29
CA GLN A 140 -1.79 2.61 -17.39
C GLN A 140 -0.52 1.93 -16.90
N LEU A 141 -0.69 0.83 -16.17
CA LEU A 141 0.39 -0.07 -15.82
C LEU A 141 0.38 -1.22 -16.81
N THR A 142 1.41 -1.32 -17.62
CA THR A 142 1.60 -2.51 -18.46
C THR A 142 2.22 -3.65 -17.63
N PRO A 143 2.22 -4.90 -18.10
CA PRO A 143 2.68 -6.06 -17.31
C PRO A 143 4.14 -5.98 -16.85
N ASP A 144 4.95 -5.23 -17.59
CA ASP A 144 6.37 -5.02 -17.31
C ASP A 144 6.60 -3.79 -16.42
N GLU A 145 5.54 -3.15 -15.90
CA GLU A 145 5.62 -1.95 -15.08
C GLU A 145 5.14 -2.21 -13.66
N TRP A 146 5.77 -1.57 -12.68
CA TRP A 146 5.43 -1.79 -11.28
C TRP A 146 5.71 -0.58 -10.40
N VAL A 147 5.14 -0.59 -9.19
CA VAL A 147 5.36 0.45 -8.18
C VAL A 147 6.03 -0.19 -6.97
N GLN A 148 7.13 0.38 -6.51
CA GLN A 148 7.82 -0.09 -5.30
C GLN A 148 7.53 0.89 -4.17
N VAL A 149 7.20 0.39 -2.97
CA VAL A 149 7.00 1.23 -1.79
C VAL A 149 8.04 0.88 -0.73
N LYS A 150 9.06 1.71 -0.67
CA LYS A 150 10.22 1.49 0.21
C LYS A 150 10.24 2.51 1.34
N ASN A 151 11.17 2.33 2.27
CA ASN A 151 11.42 3.23 3.39
C ASN A 151 10.16 3.46 4.24
N ILE A 152 9.33 2.43 4.43
CA ILE A 152 8.09 2.56 5.20
C ILE A 152 8.43 2.81 6.68
N VAL A 153 7.90 3.90 7.22
CA VAL A 153 8.05 4.30 8.62
C VAL A 153 6.68 4.53 9.23
N VAL A 154 6.40 3.83 10.33
CA VAL A 154 5.13 3.91 11.04
C VAL A 154 5.36 4.62 12.37
N ARG A 155 4.51 5.61 12.66
CA ARG A 155 4.55 6.41 13.90
C ARG A 155 3.15 6.46 14.51
N GLY A 156 3.08 6.69 15.82
CA GLY A 156 1.81 6.83 16.54
C GLY A 156 2.00 7.35 17.95
N ARG A 157 0.88 7.73 18.58
CA ARG A 157 0.83 8.24 19.95
C ARG A 157 -0.07 7.37 20.82
N LEU A 158 0.21 7.40 22.12
CA LEU A 158 -0.62 6.84 23.19
C LEU A 158 -1.47 7.94 23.82
#